data_AF-A0A359MUT8-F1
#
_entry.id   AF-A0A359MUT8-F1
#
_cell.length_a   1.000
_cell.length_b   1.000
_cell.length_c   1.000
_cell.angle_alpha   90.00
_cell.angle_beta   90.00
_cell.angle_gamma   90.00
#
_symmetry.space_group_name_H-M   'P 1'
#
loop_
_entity.id
_entity.type
_entity.pdbx_description
1 polymer ?
#
loop_
_entity_poly.entity_id
_entity_poly.type
_entity_poly.pdbx_seq_one_letter_code
_entity_poly.pdbx_strand_id
1 'polypeptide(L)' 'AADNFDSSVTVSTGGTVDTTTLGNYTLTYSASDSTGNAATQKTRT' A
#
# COMPACT_ATOMS: atom_id res chain seq x y z
N ALA A 1 9.32 -2.92 3.84
CA ALA A 1 8.71 -2.45 5.09
C ALA A 1 9.04 -3.46 6.18
N ALA A 2 9.32 -3.01 7.40
CA ALA A 2 9.59 -3.88 8.55
C ALA A 2 8.65 -3.45 9.68
N ASP A 3 8.16 -4.40 10.47
CA ASP A 3 7.44 -4.10 11.71
C ASP A 3 8.26 -4.59 12.92
N ASN A 4 7.70 -4.44 14.13
CA ASN A 4 8.42 -4.77 15.37
C ASN A 4 8.65 -6.28 15.57
N PHE A 5 8.00 -7.13 14.78
CA PHE A 5 8.05 -8.58 14.82
C PHE A 5 8.69 -9.17 13.56
N ASP A 6 8.43 -8.57 12.38
CA ASP A 6 8.85 -9.06 11.07
C ASP A 6 9.89 -8.16 10.38
N SER A 7 10.95 -8.80 9.88
CA SER A 7 12.00 -8.16 9.08
C SER A 7 11.53 -7.79 7.67
N SER A 8 10.39 -8.33 7.22
CA SER A 8 9.77 -8.02 5.93
C SER A 8 8.24 -8.10 6.01
N VAL A 9 7.58 -7.03 5.62
CA VAL A 9 6.12 -6.94 5.48
C VAL A 9 5.78 -6.87 3.99
N THR A 10 4.81 -7.67 3.56
CA THR A 10 4.32 -7.66 2.18
C THR A 10 3.48 -6.39 1.98
N VAL A 11 3.81 -5.58 0.97
CA VAL A 11 3.07 -4.36 0.63
C VAL A 11 2.47 -4.52 -0.75
N SER A 12 1.16 -4.28 -0.86
CA SER A 12 0.41 -4.31 -2.10
C SER A 12 -0.10 -2.91 -2.42
N THR A 13 0.08 -2.50 -3.68
CA THR A 13 -0.39 -1.22 -4.20
C THR A 13 -1.55 -1.44 -5.16
N GLY A 14 -2.65 -0.72 -4.94
CA GLY A 14 -3.80 -0.69 -5.84
C GLY A 14 -4.00 0.70 -6.45
N GLY A 15 -4.70 0.72 -7.58
CA GLY A 15 -4.94 1.93 -8.37
C GLY A 15 -3.89 2.13 -9.46
N THR A 16 -4.18 3.07 -10.36
CA THR A 16 -3.36 3.40 -11.52
C THR A 16 -3.27 4.91 -11.65
N VAL A 17 -2.06 5.43 -11.86
CA VAL A 17 -1.83 6.83 -12.19
C VAL A 17 -1.67 6.92 -13.71
N ASP A 18 -2.48 7.77 -14.34
CA ASP A 18 -2.22 8.19 -15.71
C ASP A 18 -1.42 9.50 -15.67
N THR A 19 -0.25 9.50 -16.30
CA THR A 19 0.66 10.65 -16.33
C THR A 19 0.41 11.58 -17.52
N THR A 20 -0.48 11.19 -18.43
CA THR A 20 -0.83 11.93 -19.64
C THR A 20 -2.10 12.76 -19.49
N THR A 21 -2.92 12.45 -18.49
CA THR A 21 -4.17 13.15 -18.19
C THR A 21 -4.04 13.92 -16.88
N LEU A 22 -4.45 15.19 -16.87
CA LEU A 22 -4.57 15.97 -15.64
C LEU A 22 -5.79 15.48 -14.85
N GLY A 23 -5.57 15.08 -13.60
CA GLY A 23 -6.62 14.60 -12.71
C GLY A 23 -6.06 14.17 -11.37
N ASN A 24 -6.94 13.90 -10.41
CA ASN A 24 -6.57 13.31 -9.13
C ASN A 24 -6.61 11.79 -9.26
N TYR A 25 -5.55 11.12 -8.81
CA TYR A 25 -5.43 9.67 -8.88
C TYR A 25 -5.29 9.09 -7.49
N THR A 26 -6.25 8.25 -7.10
CA THR A 26 -6.21 7.57 -5.81
C THR A 26 -5.39 6.30 -5.91
N LEU A 27 -4.30 6.24 -5.14
CA LEU A 27 -3.51 5.04 -4.89
C LEU A 27 -3.84 4.48 -3.52
N THR A 28 -4.00 3.16 -3.44
CA THR A 28 -4.22 2.44 -2.19
C THR A 28 -2.98 1.62 -1.85
N TYR A 29 -2.61 1.62 -0.57
CA TYR A 29 -1.51 0.84 -0.03
C TYR A 29 -2.04 -0.02 1.10
N SER A 30 -1.91 -1.34 0.96
CA SER A 30 -2.16 -2.32 2.02
C SER A 30 -0.86 -3.04 2.36
N ALA A 31 -0.73 -3.42 3.62
CA ALA A 31 0.42 -4.17 4.10
C ALA A 31 -0.06 -5.35 4.96
N SER A 32 0.60 -6.49 4.84
CA SER A 32 0.34 -7.68 5.64
C SER A 32 1.65 -8.33 6.07
N ASP A 33 1.75 -8.69 7.35
CA ASP A 33 2.91 -9.38 7.90
C ASP A 33 2.92 -10.88 7.54
N SER A 34 3.99 -11.59 7.92
CA SER A 34 4.15 -13.02 7.58
C SER A 34 3.17 -13.93 8.35
N THR A 35 2.59 -13.41 9.44
CA THR A 35 1.58 -14.09 10.26
C THR A 35 0.15 -13.80 9.82
N GLY A 36 -0.02 -12.96 8.80
CA GLY A 36 -1.31 -12.62 8.21
C GLY A 36 -2.02 -11.42 8.85
N ASN A 37 -1.38 -10.67 9.75
CA ASN A 37 -2.00 -9.44 10.26
C ASN A 37 -1.95 -8.35 9.20
N ALA A 38 -3.12 -7.77 8.89
CA ALA A 38 -3.25 -6.68 7.94
C ALA A 38 -3.18 -5.32 8.64
N ALA A 39 -2.33 -4.42 8.12
CA ALA A 39 -2.28 -3.03 8.56
C ALA A 39 -3.43 -2.22 7.96
N THR A 40 -3.80 -1.12 8.64
CA THR A 40 -4.80 -0.17 8.13
C THR A 40 -4.39 0.37 6.76
N GLN A 41 -5.26 0.20 5.76
CA GLN A 41 -5.04 0.69 4.40
C GLN A 41 -4.83 2.21 4.38
N LYS A 42 -3.87 2.66 3.58
CA LYS A 42 -3.62 4.09 3.35
C LYS A 42 -3.96 4.46 1.92
N THR A 43 -4.56 5.63 1.75
CA THR A 43 -4.84 6.24 0.45
C THR A 43 -3.93 7.44 0.22
N ARG A 44 -3.52 7.64 -1.04
CA ARG A 44 -2.83 8.85 -1.50
C ARG A 44 -3.55 9.36 -2.74
N THR A 45 -3.90 10.64 -2.75
CA THR A 45 -4.52 11.39 -3.84
C THR A 45 -3.64 12.53 -4.30
#